data_AF-A0A8C9ZFN2-F1
#
_entry.id   AF-A0A8C9ZFN2-F1
#
_cell.length_a   1.000
_cell.length_b   1.000
_cell.length_c   1.000
_cell.angle_alpha   90.00
_cell.angle_beta   90.00
_cell.angle_gamma   90.00
#
_symmetry.space_group_name_H-M   'P 1'
#
loop_
_entity.id
_entity.type
_entity.pdbx_description
1 polymer ?
#
loop_
_entity_poly.entity_id
_entity_poly.type
_entity_poly.pdbx_seq_one_letter_code
_entity_poly.pdbx_strand_id
1 'polypeptide(L)'
;MHGNEHFTSHSLSGPELTDSDFLKKAADSFPTPPPLSQTKDYLQRQVRGLSEGGTTALGPAALLTIAIASRQPGSKVIICTDGKANTDLGNLEEEDIDARTLLSSTIFYQELGEYAANQGVTVSVLSIEGTDCRLDELGRLADRSGGTVVITSPNRLHQEFEQIIENRTIATHCTVTLLLPQSLCMKGEREAGHKGTREVGNVDPDTEITFQFGVSKQDAEVSVPASGSSVSIQLQIRYRQRKGQRMLRVITTEREVTDDSLAALSSLSLAIIQLNSSQASAALAVRGRFRDASREGELQRKLIERAIMHNRSSEDHQTYQEWVKTMEPIYNNSIQIFTWNKSVFSDSQSLTDAGAALLYTMKHSNRKSISLKNKHKP
;
A
#
# COMPACT_ATOMS: atom_id res chain seq x y z
N MET A 1 -5.99 21.61 17.11
CA MET A 1 -5.40 22.17 15.87
C MET A 1 -4.41 23.26 16.25
N HIS A 2 -3.11 23.07 16.01
CA HIS A 2 -2.11 24.07 16.36
C HIS A 2 -2.06 25.18 15.30
N GLY A 3 -2.28 26.42 15.74
CA GLY A 3 -2.22 27.60 14.89
C GLY A 3 -0.79 28.05 14.59
N ASN A 4 -0.60 29.34 14.34
CA ASN A 4 0.72 29.97 14.16
C ASN A 4 0.80 31.26 14.99
N GLU A 5 1.90 32.01 14.90
CA GLU A 5 2.06 33.25 15.68
C GLU A 5 0.93 34.29 15.46
N HIS A 6 0.22 34.21 14.34
CA HIS A 6 -0.86 35.10 13.95
C HIS A 6 -2.24 34.45 13.98
N PHE A 7 -2.34 33.16 14.33
CA PHE A 7 -3.59 32.44 14.39
C PHE A 7 -3.63 31.54 15.63
N THR A 8 -4.63 31.73 16.48
CA THR A 8 -4.77 30.98 17.73
C THR A 8 -5.05 29.51 17.47
N SER A 9 -4.48 28.64 18.33
CA SER A 9 -4.81 27.22 18.31
C SER A 9 -6.29 27.02 18.62
N HIS A 10 -6.93 26.11 17.87
CA HIS A 10 -8.32 25.74 18.07
C HIS A 10 -8.39 24.34 18.68
N SER A 11 -9.04 24.22 19.83
CA SER A 11 -9.25 22.93 20.51
C SER A 11 -10.62 22.39 20.13
N LEU A 12 -10.66 21.14 19.68
CA LEU A 12 -11.88 20.40 19.37
C LEU A 12 -12.07 19.34 20.45
N SER A 13 -13.30 19.15 20.94
CA SER A 13 -13.53 18.23 22.07
C SER A 13 -14.95 17.67 22.15
N GLY A 14 -15.09 16.54 22.87
CA GLY A 14 -16.38 15.93 23.15
C GLY A 14 -17.14 15.54 21.87
N PRO A 15 -18.42 15.92 21.73
CA PRO A 15 -19.27 15.50 20.61
C PRO A 15 -18.79 16.04 19.25
N GLU A 16 -17.98 17.09 19.23
CA GLU A 16 -17.37 17.61 18.00
C GLU A 16 -16.46 16.59 17.31
N LEU A 17 -15.89 15.66 18.08
CA LEU A 17 -14.98 14.64 17.56
C LEU A 17 -15.71 13.53 16.80
N THR A 18 -17.03 13.40 16.94
CA THR A 18 -17.81 12.34 16.27
C THR A 18 -18.51 12.82 14.99
N ASP A 19 -18.64 14.14 14.79
CA ASP A 19 -19.25 14.73 13.61
C ASP A 19 -18.21 14.96 12.50
N SER A 20 -18.20 14.05 11.52
CA SER A 20 -17.29 14.12 10.37
C SER A 20 -17.46 15.37 9.51
N ASP A 21 -18.68 15.91 9.40
CA ASP A 21 -18.94 17.11 8.59
C ASP A 21 -18.49 18.37 9.33
N PHE A 22 -18.67 18.40 10.65
CA PHE A 22 -18.11 19.44 11.49
C PHE A 22 -16.59 19.47 11.41
N LEU A 23 -15.92 18.32 11.52
CA LEU A 23 -14.46 18.23 11.40
C LEU A 23 -13.95 18.74 10.04
N LYS A 24 -14.63 18.40 8.94
CA LYS A 24 -14.29 18.92 7.60
C LYS A 24 -14.47 20.43 7.51
N LYS A 25 -15.56 20.99 8.06
CA LYS A 25 -15.77 22.45 8.12
C LYS A 25 -14.70 23.15 8.97
N ALA A 26 -14.32 22.56 10.10
CA ALA A 26 -13.23 23.06 10.93
C ALA A 26 -11.89 23.08 10.16
N ALA A 27 -11.59 22.03 9.40
CA ALA A 27 -10.40 21.96 8.53
C ALA A 27 -10.41 23.03 7.42
N ASP A 28 -11.56 23.26 6.78
CA ASP A 28 -11.72 24.24 5.71
C ASP A 28 -11.51 25.67 6.21
N SER A 29 -12.00 25.97 7.41
CA SER A 29 -11.86 27.29 8.04
C SER A 29 -10.46 27.58 8.61
N PHE A 30 -9.63 26.54 8.80
CA PHE A 30 -8.28 26.71 9.33
C PHE A 30 -7.37 27.43 8.32
N PRO A 31 -6.44 28.32 8.71
CA PRO A 31 -5.55 28.96 7.74
C PRO A 31 -4.51 27.98 7.19
N THR A 32 -4.05 28.23 5.96
CA THR A 32 -2.88 27.53 5.41
C THR A 32 -1.65 27.94 6.23
N PRO A 33 -0.81 26.99 6.70
CA PRO A 33 0.36 27.33 7.50
C PRO A 33 1.39 28.12 6.68
N PRO A 34 2.08 29.11 7.27
CA PRO A 34 3.20 29.78 6.63
C PRO A 34 4.38 28.82 6.38
N PRO A 35 5.31 29.16 5.47
CA PRO A 35 6.52 28.36 5.23
C PRO A 35 7.33 28.11 6.51
N LEU A 36 8.01 26.97 6.58
CA LEU A 36 8.85 26.60 7.73
C LEU A 36 9.91 27.66 8.07
N SER A 37 10.43 28.38 7.07
CA SER A 37 11.38 29.48 7.30
C SER A 37 10.82 30.62 8.18
N GLN A 38 9.49 30.73 8.29
CA GLN A 38 8.80 31.74 9.10
C GLN A 38 8.24 31.16 10.41
N THR A 39 7.98 29.85 10.49
CA THR A 39 7.25 29.22 11.61
C THR A 39 8.07 28.21 12.41
N LYS A 40 9.31 27.94 12.02
CA LYS A 40 10.17 26.91 12.65
C LYS A 40 10.23 27.03 14.17
N ASP A 41 10.57 28.20 14.69
CA ASP A 41 10.77 28.39 16.13
C ASP A 41 9.46 28.28 16.92
N TYR A 42 8.34 28.69 16.31
CA TYR A 42 7.02 28.48 16.88
C TYR A 42 6.66 26.99 16.94
N LEU A 43 6.80 26.26 15.82
CA LEU A 43 6.53 24.83 15.75
C LEU A 43 7.43 24.03 16.70
N GLN A 44 8.71 24.37 16.79
CA GLN A 44 9.63 23.72 17.72
C GLN A 44 9.21 23.91 19.18
N ARG A 45 8.72 25.10 19.55
CA ARG A 45 8.14 25.35 20.88
C ARG A 45 6.88 24.53 21.12
N GLN A 46 5.98 24.46 20.13
CA GLN A 46 4.75 23.65 20.24
C GLN A 46 5.07 22.16 20.43
N VAL A 47 5.98 21.60 19.63
CA VAL A 47 6.40 20.20 19.72
C VAL A 47 7.06 19.91 21.08
N ARG A 48 7.93 20.81 21.57
CA ARG A 48 8.56 20.66 22.90
C ARG A 48 7.57 20.82 24.06
N GLY A 49 6.45 21.50 23.83
CA GLY A 49 5.39 21.71 24.81
C GLY A 49 4.30 20.64 24.78
N LEU A 50 4.42 19.61 23.92
CA LEU A 50 3.49 18.49 23.92
C LEU A 50 3.62 17.72 25.25
N SER A 51 2.48 17.37 25.81
CA SER A 51 2.37 16.52 26.99
C SER A 51 1.33 15.43 26.73
N GLU A 52 1.55 14.27 27.33
CA GLU A 52 0.58 13.18 27.30
C GLU A 52 -0.72 13.60 27.98
N GLY A 53 -1.85 13.12 27.47
CA GLY A 53 -3.13 13.34 28.11
C GLY A 53 -4.32 12.86 27.30
N GLY A 54 -5.39 12.47 28.02
CA GLY A 54 -6.69 12.17 27.43
C GLY A 54 -6.77 10.83 26.72
N THR A 55 -7.70 10.76 25.77
CA THR A 55 -7.98 9.61 24.91
C THR A 55 -7.19 9.69 23.60
N THR A 56 -7.03 8.55 22.94
CA THR A 56 -6.40 8.43 21.62
C THR A 56 -7.44 8.68 20.53
N ALA A 57 -7.77 9.95 20.30
CA ALA A 57 -8.74 10.40 19.29
C ALA A 57 -8.18 10.35 17.85
N LEU A 58 -7.67 9.18 17.44
CA LEU A 58 -6.92 9.00 16.19
C LEU A 58 -7.80 9.19 14.95
N GLY A 59 -8.99 8.59 14.91
CA GLY A 59 -9.91 8.70 13.77
C GLY A 59 -10.28 10.15 13.43
N PRO A 60 -10.77 10.95 14.40
CA PRO A 60 -11.04 12.37 14.22
C PRO A 60 -9.80 13.17 13.80
N ALA A 61 -8.65 12.92 14.45
CA ALA A 61 -7.40 13.60 14.14
C ALA A 61 -6.91 13.31 12.71
N ALA A 62 -7.02 12.06 12.26
CA ALA A 62 -6.67 11.64 10.91
C ALA A 62 -7.59 12.32 9.88
N LEU A 63 -8.92 12.28 10.08
CA LEU A 63 -9.88 12.94 9.20
C LEU A 63 -9.60 14.44 9.08
N LEU A 64 -9.47 15.12 10.21
CA LEU A 64 -9.21 16.55 10.27
C LEU A 64 -7.91 16.92 9.56
N THR A 65 -6.83 16.17 9.80
CA THR A 65 -5.51 16.44 9.20
C THR A 65 -5.51 16.18 7.70
N ILE A 66 -6.15 15.12 7.24
CA ILE A 66 -6.30 14.82 5.81
C ILE A 66 -7.13 15.91 5.13
N ALA A 67 -8.22 16.38 5.76
CA ALA A 67 -9.02 17.48 5.24
C ALA A 67 -8.20 18.79 5.14
N ILE A 68 -7.38 19.13 6.14
CA ILE A 68 -6.46 20.28 6.05
C ILE A 68 -5.47 20.10 4.90
N ALA A 69 -4.87 18.92 4.78
CA ALA A 69 -3.87 18.60 3.76
C ALA A 69 -4.46 18.57 2.34
N SER A 70 -5.75 18.23 2.19
CA SER A 70 -6.46 18.15 0.90
C SER A 70 -6.43 19.45 0.09
N ARG A 71 -6.28 20.58 0.78
CA ARG A 71 -6.19 21.91 0.19
C ARG A 71 -4.91 22.13 -0.62
N GLN A 72 -3.92 21.24 -0.46
CA GLN A 72 -2.67 21.24 -1.21
C GLN A 72 -2.38 19.82 -1.72
N PRO A 73 -2.91 19.41 -2.89
CA PRO A 73 -2.68 18.09 -3.46
C PRO A 73 -1.17 17.78 -3.62
N GLY A 74 -0.78 16.57 -3.25
CA GLY A 74 0.61 16.15 -3.09
C GLY A 74 1.15 16.28 -1.66
N SER A 75 0.33 16.77 -0.72
CA SER A 75 0.65 16.81 0.70
C SER A 75 0.78 15.41 1.29
N LYS A 76 1.54 15.32 2.39
CA LYS A 76 1.74 14.11 3.16
C LYS A 76 1.20 14.29 4.57
N VAL A 77 0.50 13.27 5.05
CA VAL A 77 0.08 13.15 6.44
C VAL A 77 0.84 11.97 7.03
N ILE A 78 1.52 12.20 8.15
CA ILE A 78 2.26 11.17 8.87
C ILE A 78 1.55 11.00 10.21
N ILE A 79 0.94 9.83 10.40
CA ILE A 79 0.25 9.46 11.62
C ILE A 79 1.24 8.70 12.49
N CYS A 80 1.44 9.18 13.72
CA CYS A 80 2.23 8.50 14.72
C CYS A 80 1.32 8.08 15.87
N THR A 81 1.34 6.80 16.24
CA THR A 81 0.55 6.28 17.34
C THR A 81 1.34 5.22 18.12
N ASP A 82 1.08 5.13 19.41
CA ASP A 82 1.65 4.14 20.32
C ASP A 82 0.56 3.28 21.00
N GLY A 83 -0.68 3.40 20.53
CA GLY A 83 -1.80 2.60 21.00
C GLY A 83 -2.99 2.61 20.06
N LYS A 84 -4.07 1.96 20.50
CA LYS A 84 -5.34 1.87 19.78
C LYS A 84 -6.09 3.18 19.86
N ALA A 85 -6.81 3.49 18.78
CA ALA A 85 -7.80 4.55 18.81
C ALA A 85 -8.95 4.15 19.75
N ASN A 86 -9.38 5.03 20.66
CA ASN A 86 -10.35 4.68 21.70
C ASN A 86 -11.44 5.74 21.90
N THR A 87 -11.75 6.46 20.82
CA THR A 87 -12.92 7.34 20.71
C THR A 87 -13.90 6.79 19.68
N ASP A 88 -15.18 7.12 19.82
CA ASP A 88 -16.28 6.58 18.99
C ASP A 88 -15.98 6.56 17.48
N LEU A 89 -15.49 7.67 16.92
CA LEU A 89 -15.14 7.73 15.50
C LEU A 89 -13.81 7.03 15.24
N GLY A 90 -13.86 5.87 14.58
CA GLY A 90 -12.67 5.08 14.26
C GLY A 90 -12.07 4.34 15.47
N ASN A 91 -12.90 3.97 16.45
CA ASN A 91 -12.52 3.15 17.60
C ASN A 91 -11.87 1.82 17.18
N LEU A 92 -10.79 1.42 17.83
CA LEU A 92 -10.04 0.18 17.58
C LEU A 92 -9.90 -0.70 18.84
N GLU A 93 -10.46 -0.30 19.98
CA GLU A 93 -10.48 -1.05 21.24
C GLU A 93 -11.70 -1.97 21.40
N GLU A 94 -12.88 -1.58 20.90
CA GLU A 94 -14.16 -2.25 21.21
C GLU A 94 -14.42 -3.59 20.49
N GLU A 95 -13.40 -4.22 19.93
CA GLU A 95 -13.56 -5.38 19.02
C GLU A 95 -13.86 -6.73 19.67
N ASP A 96 -13.80 -6.82 21.00
CA ASP A 96 -14.12 -8.06 21.70
C ASP A 96 -15.63 -8.27 21.92
N ILE A 97 -16.50 -7.38 21.41
CA ILE A 97 -17.94 -7.38 21.72
C ILE A 97 -18.80 -7.97 20.59
N ASP A 98 -18.69 -7.50 19.33
CA ASP A 98 -19.38 -8.11 18.17
C ASP A 98 -18.72 -7.80 16.79
N ALA A 99 -19.11 -8.56 15.76
CA ALA A 99 -18.56 -8.44 14.39
C ALA A 99 -18.96 -7.13 13.66
N ARG A 100 -19.95 -6.37 14.15
CA ARG A 100 -20.39 -5.11 13.52
C ARG A 100 -19.46 -3.97 13.87
N THR A 101 -18.93 -3.93 15.09
CA THR A 101 -17.97 -2.90 15.50
C THR A 101 -16.69 -2.97 14.68
N LEU A 102 -16.11 -4.18 14.50
CA LEU A 102 -14.95 -4.41 13.63
C LEU A 102 -15.19 -3.93 12.19
N LEU A 103 -16.38 -4.22 11.65
CA LEU A 103 -16.75 -3.81 10.29
C LEU A 103 -16.85 -2.28 10.16
N SER A 104 -17.36 -1.60 11.19
CA SER A 104 -17.47 -0.13 11.22
C SER A 104 -16.10 0.55 11.11
N SER A 105 -15.13 0.12 11.92
CA SER A 105 -13.77 0.68 11.91
C SER A 105 -13.03 0.36 10.62
N THR A 106 -13.23 -0.85 10.10
CA THR A 106 -12.71 -1.27 8.78
C THR A 106 -13.19 -0.34 7.66
N ILE A 107 -14.51 -0.10 7.61
CA ILE A 107 -15.11 0.77 6.60
C ILE A 107 -14.58 2.20 6.78
N PHE A 108 -14.54 2.71 8.01
CA PHE A 108 -14.09 4.07 8.31
C PHE A 108 -12.66 4.34 7.79
N TYR A 109 -11.67 3.53 8.16
CA TYR A 109 -10.29 3.76 7.74
C TYR A 109 -10.09 3.49 6.24
N GLN A 110 -10.85 2.58 5.64
CA GLN A 110 -10.84 2.38 4.20
C GLN A 110 -11.39 3.60 3.45
N GLU A 111 -12.57 4.11 3.83
CA GLU A 111 -13.19 5.29 3.23
C GLU A 111 -12.33 6.54 3.43
N LEU A 112 -11.70 6.67 4.60
CA LEU A 112 -10.77 7.76 4.87
C LEU A 112 -9.53 7.69 3.96
N GLY A 113 -9.04 6.49 3.67
CA GLY A 113 -7.93 6.27 2.73
C GLY A 113 -8.31 6.61 1.30
N GLU A 114 -9.53 6.26 0.90
CA GLU A 114 -10.11 6.65 -0.39
C GLU A 114 -10.29 8.16 -0.52
N TYR A 115 -10.77 8.82 0.54
CA TYR A 115 -10.87 10.27 0.62
C TYR A 115 -9.48 10.92 0.45
N ALA A 116 -8.46 10.46 1.18
CA ALA A 116 -7.10 10.96 1.05
C ALA A 116 -6.56 10.81 -0.38
N ALA A 117 -6.70 9.63 -0.98
CA ALA A 117 -6.28 9.38 -2.36
C ALA A 117 -6.98 10.31 -3.36
N ASN A 118 -8.29 10.50 -3.20
CA ASN A 118 -9.12 11.39 -4.03
C ASN A 118 -8.86 12.88 -3.81
N GLN A 119 -8.17 13.24 -2.73
CA GLN A 119 -7.69 14.61 -2.50
C GLN A 119 -6.22 14.78 -2.87
N GLY A 120 -5.57 13.72 -3.36
CA GLY A 120 -4.14 13.74 -3.64
C GLY A 120 -3.26 13.81 -2.40
N VAL A 121 -3.76 13.37 -1.24
CA VAL A 121 -3.03 13.33 0.02
C VAL A 121 -2.50 11.92 0.24
N THR A 122 -1.22 11.78 0.52
CA THR A 122 -0.59 10.50 0.90
C THR A 122 -0.52 10.39 2.42
N VAL A 123 -0.99 9.28 2.98
CA VAL A 123 -1.02 9.06 4.43
C VAL A 123 -0.11 7.90 4.81
N SER A 124 0.90 8.14 5.64
CA SER A 124 1.74 7.09 6.22
C SER A 124 1.38 6.90 7.69
N VAL A 125 1.47 5.65 8.17
CA VAL A 125 1.21 5.27 9.56
C VAL A 125 2.49 4.71 10.17
N LEU A 126 2.92 5.29 11.28
CA LEU A 126 4.04 4.84 12.09
C LEU A 126 3.51 4.43 13.46
N SER A 127 3.74 3.18 13.85
CA SER A 127 3.54 2.73 15.21
C SER A 127 4.85 2.55 15.96
N ILE A 128 4.77 2.59 17.30
CA ILE A 128 5.92 2.35 18.17
C ILE A 128 6.07 0.84 18.44
N GLU A 129 7.30 0.35 18.41
CA GLU A 129 7.63 -1.04 18.76
C GLU A 129 7.07 -1.44 20.15
N GLY A 130 6.53 -2.64 20.26
CA GLY A 130 5.97 -3.17 21.51
C GLY A 130 4.54 -2.73 21.81
N THR A 131 3.88 -2.03 20.88
CA THR A 131 2.49 -1.59 21.00
C THR A 131 1.58 -2.41 20.08
N ASP A 132 0.27 -2.36 20.34
CA ASP A 132 -0.77 -2.89 19.47
C ASP A 132 -1.64 -1.72 19.02
N CYS A 133 -1.36 -1.20 17.83
CA CYS A 133 -2.00 -0.06 17.22
C CYS A 133 -3.04 -0.45 16.17
N ARG A 134 -3.23 -1.74 15.92
CA ARG A 134 -4.18 -2.26 14.91
C ARG A 134 -3.82 -1.78 13.51
N LEU A 135 -2.57 -2.02 13.13
CA LEU A 135 -2.04 -1.68 11.81
C LEU A 135 -2.68 -2.49 10.68
N ASP A 136 -3.39 -3.57 10.99
CA ASP A 136 -4.24 -4.27 10.02
C ASP A 136 -5.30 -3.33 9.43
N GLU A 137 -5.95 -2.55 10.30
CA GLU A 137 -6.96 -1.57 9.94
C GLU A 137 -6.36 -0.22 9.52
N LEU A 138 -5.43 0.33 10.31
CA LEU A 138 -4.78 1.59 9.97
C LEU A 138 -3.97 1.50 8.66
N GLY A 139 -3.45 0.32 8.33
CA GLY A 139 -2.70 0.12 7.09
C GLY A 139 -3.56 0.27 5.83
N ARG A 140 -4.89 0.11 5.91
CA ARG A 140 -5.80 0.35 4.77
C ARG A 140 -5.77 1.81 4.33
N LEU A 141 -5.65 2.73 5.29
CA LEU A 141 -5.52 4.16 5.06
C LEU A 141 -4.26 4.45 4.22
N ALA A 142 -3.13 3.85 4.62
CA ALA A 142 -1.86 4.01 3.93
C ALA A 142 -1.87 3.36 2.54
N ASP A 143 -2.33 2.11 2.45
CA ASP A 143 -2.44 1.36 1.20
C ASP A 143 -3.24 2.10 0.13
N ARG A 144 -4.40 2.66 0.48
CA ARG A 144 -5.25 3.37 -0.49
C ARG A 144 -4.68 4.71 -0.92
N SER A 145 -3.94 5.39 -0.04
CA SER A 145 -3.38 6.72 -0.31
C SER A 145 -1.95 6.70 -0.87
N GLY A 146 -1.35 5.52 -1.04
CA GLY A 146 0.02 5.33 -1.52
C GLY A 146 1.09 5.65 -0.48
N GLY A 147 0.75 5.54 0.80
CA GLY A 147 1.69 5.75 1.91
C GLY A 147 2.31 4.46 2.41
N THR A 148 2.96 4.55 3.58
CA THR A 148 3.72 3.46 4.19
C THR A 148 3.17 3.09 5.56
N VAL A 149 3.35 1.82 5.94
CA VAL A 149 3.05 1.31 7.28
C VAL A 149 4.35 0.85 7.91
N VAL A 150 4.77 1.49 9.00
CA VAL A 150 6.08 1.27 9.62
C VAL A 150 5.91 1.06 11.12
N ILE A 151 6.61 0.06 11.67
CA ILE A 151 6.84 -0.07 13.11
C ILE A 151 8.25 0.43 13.36
N THR A 152 8.41 1.34 14.32
CA THR A 152 9.70 1.99 14.58
C THR A 152 9.95 2.17 16.08
N SER A 153 11.23 2.20 16.44
CA SER A 153 11.66 2.64 17.77
C SER A 153 11.76 4.16 17.82
N PRO A 154 11.57 4.79 18.99
CA PRO A 154 11.67 6.25 19.13
C PRO A 154 12.97 6.85 18.57
N ASN A 155 14.08 6.11 18.69
CA ASN A 155 15.40 6.53 18.23
C ASN A 155 15.55 6.57 16.69
N ARG A 156 14.65 5.89 15.96
CA ARG A 156 14.67 5.80 14.49
C ARG A 156 13.65 6.71 13.82
N LEU A 157 12.77 7.39 14.58
CA LEU A 157 11.72 8.26 14.04
C LEU A 157 12.24 9.30 13.04
N HIS A 158 13.40 9.91 13.30
CA HIS A 158 13.98 10.89 12.39
C HIS A 158 14.26 10.30 11.00
N GLN A 159 14.88 9.12 10.96
CA GLN A 159 15.19 8.42 9.72
C GLN A 159 13.90 8.04 8.96
N GLU A 160 12.89 7.55 9.69
CA GLU A 160 11.60 7.17 9.07
C GLU A 160 10.87 8.40 8.50
N PHE A 161 10.87 9.53 9.20
CA PHE A 161 10.32 10.79 8.67
C PHE A 161 11.05 11.28 7.44
N GLU A 162 12.38 11.24 7.43
CA GLU A 162 13.19 11.64 6.29
C GLU A 162 12.83 10.81 5.05
N GLN A 163 12.81 9.48 5.18
CA GLN A 163 12.44 8.57 4.08
C GLN A 163 11.04 8.85 3.54
N ILE A 164 10.06 9.05 4.43
CA ILE A 164 8.68 9.36 4.02
C ILE A 164 8.63 10.72 3.31
N ILE A 165 9.36 11.74 3.77
CA ILE A 165 9.34 13.08 3.17
C ILE A 165 10.06 13.11 1.82
N GLU A 166 11.17 12.37 1.67
CA GLU A 166 11.96 12.31 0.45
C GLU A 166 11.21 11.69 -0.74
N ASN A 167 10.33 10.72 -0.48
CA ASN A 167 9.51 10.05 -1.50
C ASN A 167 8.40 10.96 -2.06
N ARG A 168 8.78 12.00 -2.81
CA ARG A 168 7.85 13.03 -3.28
C ARG A 168 6.78 12.47 -4.22
N THR A 169 5.53 12.81 -3.96
CA THR A 169 4.42 12.53 -4.88
C THR A 169 4.60 13.29 -6.19
N ILE A 170 4.64 12.55 -7.31
CA ILE A 170 4.80 13.09 -8.67
C ILE A 170 3.48 13.14 -9.43
N ALA A 171 2.53 12.27 -9.08
CA ALA A 171 1.21 12.21 -9.67
C ALA A 171 0.17 11.75 -8.63
N THR A 172 -1.07 12.19 -8.80
CA THR A 172 -2.20 11.76 -7.95
C THR A 172 -3.29 11.14 -8.81
N HIS A 173 -4.23 10.41 -8.19
CA HIS A 173 -5.35 9.76 -8.90
C HIS A 173 -4.89 8.89 -10.08
N CYS A 174 -3.82 8.14 -9.88
CA CYS A 174 -3.27 7.29 -10.90
C CYS A 174 -4.14 6.04 -11.05
N THR A 175 -4.68 5.86 -12.25
CA THR A 175 -5.38 4.65 -12.68
C THR A 175 -4.59 4.04 -13.84
N VAL A 176 -4.21 2.77 -13.69
CA VAL A 176 -3.46 2.04 -14.71
C VAL A 176 -4.37 0.98 -15.32
N THR A 177 -4.55 1.04 -16.64
CA THR A 177 -5.29 0.05 -17.42
C THR A 177 -4.33 -0.71 -18.34
N LEU A 178 -4.30 -2.03 -18.24
CA LEU A 178 -3.63 -2.91 -19.19
C LEU A 178 -4.66 -3.49 -20.16
N LEU A 179 -4.41 -3.36 -21.46
CA LEU A 179 -5.20 -3.92 -22.54
C LEU A 179 -4.39 -5.01 -23.23
N LEU A 180 -4.98 -6.19 -23.32
CA LEU A 180 -4.43 -7.38 -23.95
C LEU A 180 -5.23 -7.73 -25.21
N PRO A 181 -4.67 -8.50 -26.14
CA PRO A 181 -5.44 -9.16 -27.19
C PRO A 181 -6.47 -10.12 -26.59
N GLN A 182 -7.56 -10.39 -27.32
CA GLN A 182 -8.64 -11.29 -26.86
C GLN A 182 -8.17 -12.73 -26.58
N SER A 183 -7.05 -13.15 -27.18
CA SER A 183 -6.45 -14.46 -26.90
C SER A 183 -5.82 -14.57 -25.51
N LEU A 184 -5.68 -13.45 -24.79
CA LEU A 184 -5.14 -13.39 -23.44
C LEU A 184 -6.19 -12.87 -22.47
N CYS A 185 -6.10 -13.31 -21.22
CA CYS A 185 -6.93 -12.83 -20.14
C CYS A 185 -6.10 -12.43 -18.92
N MET A 186 -6.54 -11.39 -18.23
CA MET A 186 -6.01 -11.01 -16.93
C MET A 186 -6.22 -12.14 -15.91
N LYS A 187 -5.32 -12.24 -14.93
CA LYS A 187 -5.42 -13.15 -13.80
C LYS A 187 -5.53 -12.33 -12.52
N GLY A 188 -6.58 -12.56 -11.74
CA GLY A 188 -6.79 -11.93 -10.44
C GLY A 188 -8.27 -11.84 -10.08
N GLU A 189 -8.59 -11.55 -8.82
CA GLU A 189 -9.97 -11.57 -8.30
C GLU A 189 -10.90 -10.51 -8.91
N ARG A 190 -10.35 -9.38 -9.35
CA ARG A 190 -11.12 -8.23 -9.86
C ARG A 190 -10.95 -8.01 -11.36
N GLU A 191 -10.08 -8.77 -12.01
CA GLU A 191 -9.69 -8.57 -13.40
C GLU A 191 -10.20 -9.76 -14.22
N ALA A 192 -11.11 -9.52 -15.17
CA ALA A 192 -11.68 -10.54 -16.03
C ALA A 192 -11.56 -10.12 -17.50
N GLY A 193 -11.33 -11.12 -18.37
CA GLY A 193 -11.15 -10.90 -19.80
C GLY A 193 -9.82 -10.22 -20.16
N HIS A 194 -9.78 -9.52 -21.29
CA HIS A 194 -8.56 -8.97 -21.90
C HIS A 194 -8.22 -7.53 -21.44
N LYS A 195 -8.83 -7.06 -20.34
CA LYS A 195 -8.62 -5.71 -19.80
C LYS A 195 -8.50 -5.77 -18.28
N GLY A 196 -7.39 -5.27 -17.75
CA GLY A 196 -7.16 -5.11 -16.30
C GLY A 196 -7.09 -3.63 -15.95
N THR A 197 -7.71 -3.20 -14.85
CA THR A 197 -7.61 -1.83 -14.36
C THR A 197 -7.30 -1.83 -12.86
N ARG A 198 -6.32 -1.01 -12.47
CA ARG A 198 -5.92 -0.82 -11.08
C ARG A 198 -5.92 0.65 -10.72
N GLU A 199 -6.61 0.96 -9.64
CA GLU A 199 -6.52 2.24 -8.96
C GLU A 199 -5.27 2.23 -8.08
N VAL A 200 -4.23 2.95 -8.51
CA VAL A 200 -2.94 3.04 -7.82
C VAL A 200 -2.94 4.18 -6.80
N GLY A 201 -3.73 5.22 -7.02
CA GLY A 201 -3.82 6.37 -6.11
C GLY A 201 -2.69 7.36 -6.31
N ASN A 202 -2.00 7.75 -5.24
CA ASN A 202 -0.89 8.69 -5.32
C ASN A 202 0.42 7.95 -5.60
N VAL A 203 1.24 8.53 -6.47
CA VAL A 203 2.41 7.86 -7.06
C VAL A 203 3.66 8.69 -6.82
N ASP A 204 4.72 8.03 -6.39
CA ASP A 204 6.08 8.55 -6.31
C ASP A 204 6.97 7.95 -7.44
N PRO A 205 8.24 8.38 -7.59
CA PRO A 205 9.12 7.85 -8.63
C PRO A 205 9.45 6.35 -8.53
N ASP A 206 9.27 5.75 -7.36
CA ASP A 206 9.68 4.39 -7.04
C ASP A 206 8.50 3.41 -7.02
N THR A 207 7.29 3.90 -7.30
CA THR A 207 6.07 3.11 -7.39
C THR A 207 6.16 2.14 -8.58
N GLU A 208 6.19 0.84 -8.28
CA GLU A 208 6.12 -0.23 -9.26
C GLU A 208 4.89 -1.10 -9.02
N ILE A 209 4.19 -1.48 -10.09
CA ILE A 209 3.05 -2.40 -10.03
C ILE A 209 3.24 -3.54 -11.02
N THR A 210 2.68 -4.70 -10.70
CA THR A 210 2.79 -5.89 -11.54
C THR A 210 1.42 -6.44 -11.91
N PHE A 211 1.24 -6.84 -13.17
CA PHE A 211 0.03 -7.50 -13.64
C PHE A 211 0.31 -8.96 -13.94
N GLN A 212 -0.70 -9.81 -13.76
CA GLN A 212 -0.66 -11.21 -14.16
C GLN A 212 -1.70 -11.42 -15.26
N PHE A 213 -1.31 -12.17 -16.29
CA PHE A 213 -2.21 -12.58 -17.36
C PHE A 213 -1.75 -13.91 -17.93
N GLY A 214 -2.62 -14.55 -18.69
CA GLY A 214 -2.35 -15.83 -19.34
C GLY A 214 -3.22 -16.01 -20.58
N VAL A 215 -3.12 -17.18 -21.20
CA VAL A 215 -3.97 -17.52 -22.34
C VAL A 215 -5.43 -17.63 -21.91
N SER A 216 -6.33 -17.02 -22.68
CA SER A 216 -7.77 -17.10 -22.43
C SER A 216 -8.24 -18.56 -22.60
N LYS A 217 -8.91 -19.09 -21.57
CA LYS A 217 -9.54 -20.42 -21.62
C LYS A 217 -11.06 -20.37 -21.86
N GLN A 218 -11.63 -19.16 -21.88
CA GLN A 218 -13.08 -18.93 -21.86
C GLN A 218 -13.67 -18.77 -23.26
N ASP A 219 -12.88 -18.32 -24.24
CA ASP A 219 -13.35 -18.08 -25.61
C ASP A 219 -12.79 -19.13 -26.57
N ALA A 220 -13.53 -20.23 -26.77
CA ALA A 220 -13.15 -21.30 -27.70
C ALA A 220 -13.09 -20.85 -29.17
N GLU A 221 -13.63 -19.68 -29.50
CA GLU A 221 -13.64 -19.10 -30.85
C GLU A 221 -12.39 -18.28 -31.18
N VAL A 222 -11.62 -17.84 -30.19
CA VAL A 222 -10.41 -17.04 -30.42
C VAL A 222 -9.21 -17.96 -30.56
N SER A 223 -8.63 -18.00 -31.76
CA SER A 223 -7.44 -18.80 -32.03
C SER A 223 -6.23 -18.32 -31.20
N VAL A 224 -5.53 -19.27 -30.60
CA VAL A 224 -4.25 -19.00 -29.93
C VAL A 224 -3.28 -18.44 -30.98
N PRO A 225 -2.53 -17.36 -30.68
CA PRO A 225 -1.58 -16.81 -31.65
C PRO A 225 -0.53 -17.88 -32.02
N ALA A 226 -0.19 -17.95 -33.31
CA ALA A 226 0.78 -18.92 -33.79
C ALA A 226 2.19 -18.63 -33.26
N SER A 227 3.00 -19.67 -33.06
CA SER A 227 4.43 -19.50 -32.77
C SER A 227 5.11 -18.70 -33.89
N GLY A 228 5.96 -17.72 -33.54
CA GLY A 228 6.58 -16.78 -34.47
C GLY A 228 5.72 -15.55 -34.82
N SER A 229 4.49 -15.45 -34.30
CA SER A 229 3.67 -14.24 -34.40
C SER A 229 4.02 -13.23 -33.30
N SER A 230 3.50 -12.00 -33.42
CA SER A 230 3.58 -10.98 -32.36
C SER A 230 2.19 -10.59 -31.85
N VAL A 231 2.12 -10.29 -30.56
CA VAL A 231 0.92 -9.72 -29.91
C VAL A 231 1.22 -8.33 -29.35
N SER A 232 0.27 -7.42 -29.52
CA SER A 232 0.37 -6.06 -28.97
C SER A 232 -0.27 -5.98 -27.59
N ILE A 233 0.46 -5.43 -26.63
CA ILE A 233 -0.01 -5.13 -25.27
C ILE A 233 0.03 -3.62 -25.09
N GLN A 234 -1.08 -3.02 -24.65
CA GLN A 234 -1.17 -1.58 -24.42
C GLN A 234 -1.37 -1.27 -22.94
N LEU A 235 -0.56 -0.37 -22.42
CA LEU A 235 -0.64 0.20 -21.09
C LEU A 235 -1.17 1.64 -21.19
N GLN A 236 -2.24 1.94 -20.45
CA GLN A 236 -2.81 3.28 -20.34
C GLN A 236 -2.69 3.74 -18.88
N ILE A 237 -2.05 4.89 -18.67
CA ILE A 237 -1.87 5.48 -17.34
C ILE A 237 -2.62 6.81 -17.34
N ARG A 238 -3.73 6.87 -16.61
CA ARG A 238 -4.48 8.10 -16.35
C ARG A 238 -4.05 8.64 -15.00
N TYR A 239 -3.73 9.93 -14.91
CA TYR A 239 -3.29 10.53 -13.66
C TYR A 239 -3.54 12.03 -13.65
N ARG A 240 -3.38 12.66 -12.48
CA ARG A 240 -3.39 14.11 -12.31
C ARG A 240 -1.99 14.61 -11.99
N GLN A 241 -1.57 15.66 -12.68
CA GLN A 241 -0.37 16.40 -12.32
C GLN A 241 -0.62 17.30 -11.11
N ARG A 242 0.45 17.84 -10.50
CA ARG A 242 0.37 18.76 -9.35
C ARG A 242 -0.56 19.96 -9.56
N LYS A 243 -0.69 20.46 -10.79
CA LYS A 243 -1.59 21.58 -11.14
C LYS A 243 -3.05 21.14 -11.37
N GLY A 244 -3.41 19.90 -11.04
CA GLY A 244 -4.76 19.34 -11.22
C GLY A 244 -5.09 18.89 -12.65
N GLN A 245 -4.20 19.10 -13.62
CA GLN A 245 -4.41 18.69 -15.01
C GLN A 245 -4.49 17.17 -15.13
N ARG A 246 -5.54 16.68 -15.80
CA ARG A 246 -5.72 15.25 -16.10
C ARG A 246 -4.88 14.89 -17.32
N MET A 247 -4.06 13.86 -17.18
CA MET A 247 -3.15 13.37 -18.20
C MET A 247 -3.46 11.92 -18.53
N LEU A 248 -3.19 11.53 -19.78
CA LEU A 248 -3.18 10.15 -20.24
C LEU A 248 -1.84 9.87 -20.90
N ARG A 249 -1.14 8.83 -20.44
CA ARG A 249 0.04 8.27 -21.11
C ARG A 249 -0.33 6.90 -21.66
N VAL A 250 -0.04 6.65 -22.93
CA VAL A 250 -0.27 5.37 -23.59
C VAL A 250 1.07 4.81 -24.04
N ILE A 251 1.33 3.55 -23.69
CA ILE A 251 2.54 2.82 -24.08
C ILE A 251 2.07 1.52 -24.72
N THR A 252 2.48 1.26 -25.96
CA THR A 252 2.19 0.00 -26.65
C THR A 252 3.48 -0.76 -26.86
N THR A 253 3.47 -2.06 -26.62
CA THR A 253 4.63 -2.94 -26.79
C THR A 253 4.20 -4.19 -27.52
N GLU A 254 5.02 -4.65 -28.46
CA GLU A 254 4.84 -5.94 -29.11
C GLU A 254 5.63 -7.02 -28.37
N ARG A 255 5.06 -8.23 -28.32
CA ARG A 255 5.68 -9.42 -27.72
C ARG A 255 5.57 -10.59 -28.68
N GLU A 256 6.68 -11.28 -28.90
CA GLU A 256 6.72 -12.49 -29.71
C GLU A 256 6.05 -13.66 -28.99
N VAL A 257 5.43 -14.55 -29.77
CA VAL A 257 4.77 -15.76 -29.29
C VAL A 257 5.62 -16.96 -29.65
N THR A 258 5.83 -17.87 -28.70
CA THR A 258 6.59 -19.10 -28.88
C THR A 258 5.87 -20.27 -28.23
N ASP A 259 5.98 -21.44 -28.85
CA ASP A 259 5.61 -22.75 -28.29
C ASP A 259 6.81 -23.47 -27.65
N ASP A 260 8.03 -22.94 -27.80
CA ASP A 260 9.22 -23.45 -27.12
C ASP A 260 9.31 -22.95 -25.68
N SER A 261 9.07 -23.87 -24.75
CA SER A 261 9.16 -23.59 -23.33
C SER A 261 10.56 -23.20 -22.84
N LEU A 262 11.64 -23.63 -23.51
CA LEU A 262 13.02 -23.28 -23.13
C LEU A 262 13.36 -21.86 -23.56
N ALA A 263 12.97 -21.46 -24.78
CA ALA A 263 13.05 -20.07 -25.22
C ALA A 263 12.26 -19.14 -24.29
N ALA A 264 11.05 -19.53 -23.89
CA ALA A 264 10.25 -18.76 -22.94
C ALA A 264 10.97 -18.59 -21.60
N LEU A 265 11.52 -19.67 -21.01
CA LEU A 265 12.29 -19.61 -19.75
C LEU A 265 13.53 -18.72 -19.85
N SER A 266 14.23 -18.77 -20.98
CA SER A 266 15.43 -17.96 -21.23
C SER A 266 15.12 -16.46 -21.28
N SER A 267 13.90 -16.09 -21.71
CA SER A 267 13.46 -14.69 -21.78
C SER A 267 12.94 -14.11 -20.45
N LEU A 268 12.81 -14.94 -19.41
CA LEU A 268 12.21 -14.53 -18.14
C LEU A 268 13.08 -13.53 -17.39
N SER A 269 12.44 -12.47 -16.88
CA SER A 269 13.06 -11.59 -15.90
C SER A 269 12.72 -12.06 -14.49
N LEU A 270 13.70 -12.66 -13.79
CA LEU A 270 13.52 -13.12 -12.41
C LEU A 270 13.10 -11.98 -11.47
N ALA A 271 13.67 -10.79 -11.64
CA ALA A 271 13.32 -9.63 -10.82
C ALA A 271 11.83 -9.25 -10.93
N ILE A 272 11.22 -9.39 -12.11
CA ILE A 272 9.78 -9.10 -12.30
C ILE A 272 8.92 -10.17 -11.65
N ILE A 273 9.27 -11.46 -11.81
CA ILE A 273 8.52 -12.56 -11.20
C ILE A 273 8.62 -12.51 -9.68
N GLN A 274 9.82 -12.29 -9.13
CA GLN A 274 10.05 -12.16 -7.69
C GLN A 274 9.23 -11.01 -7.11
N LEU A 275 9.27 -9.83 -7.74
CA LEU A 275 8.45 -8.69 -7.35
C LEU A 275 6.96 -9.02 -7.40
N ASN A 276 6.49 -9.59 -8.51
CA ASN A 276 5.10 -9.95 -8.67
C ASN A 276 4.65 -10.97 -7.61
N SER A 277 5.48 -11.94 -7.26
CA SER A 277 5.16 -12.91 -6.20
C SER A 277 4.99 -12.23 -4.85
N SER A 278 5.89 -11.32 -4.50
CA SER A 278 5.78 -10.57 -3.25
C SER A 278 4.52 -9.70 -3.23
N GLN A 279 4.28 -8.94 -4.30
CA GLN A 279 3.11 -8.06 -4.37
C GLN A 279 1.77 -8.82 -4.38
N ALA A 280 1.66 -9.88 -5.20
CA ALA A 280 0.42 -10.64 -5.36
C ALA A 280 0.06 -11.46 -4.12
N SER A 281 1.04 -12.18 -3.54
CA SER A 281 0.80 -12.94 -2.31
C SER A 281 0.49 -12.01 -1.14
N ALA A 282 1.20 -10.89 -1.00
CA ALA A 282 0.90 -9.92 0.07
C ALA A 282 -0.48 -9.28 -0.11
N ALA A 283 -0.88 -8.95 -1.33
CA ALA A 283 -2.22 -8.40 -1.60
C ALA A 283 -3.36 -9.37 -1.20
N LEU A 284 -3.15 -10.68 -1.33
CA LEU A 284 -4.08 -11.70 -0.85
C LEU A 284 -4.05 -11.81 0.68
N ALA A 285 -2.85 -11.82 1.28
CA ALA A 285 -2.66 -11.96 2.71
C ALA A 285 -3.22 -10.78 3.52
N VAL A 286 -3.05 -9.53 3.05
CA VAL A 286 -3.66 -8.33 3.67
C VAL A 286 -5.19 -8.41 3.75
N ARG A 287 -5.83 -9.16 2.84
CA ARG A 287 -7.28 -9.39 2.85
C ARG A 287 -7.71 -10.58 3.72
N GLY A 288 -6.78 -11.17 4.47
CA GLY A 288 -7.01 -12.39 5.24
C GLY A 288 -7.06 -13.67 4.41
N ARG A 289 -6.77 -13.64 3.10
CA ARG A 289 -6.81 -14.81 2.19
C ARG A 289 -5.49 -15.57 2.17
N PHE A 290 -5.03 -16.00 3.35
CA PHE A 290 -3.70 -16.59 3.53
C PHE A 290 -3.47 -17.87 2.72
N ARG A 291 -4.46 -18.76 2.65
CA ARG A 291 -4.35 -20.00 1.86
C ARG A 291 -4.12 -19.71 0.37
N ASP A 292 -4.78 -18.70 -0.16
CA ASP A 292 -4.61 -18.30 -1.55
C ASP A 292 -3.27 -17.57 -1.75
N ALA A 293 -2.85 -16.74 -0.78
CA ALA A 293 -1.53 -16.11 -0.78
C ALA A 293 -0.38 -17.12 -0.84
N SER A 294 -0.45 -18.17 0.00
CA SER A 294 0.52 -19.27 0.02
C SER A 294 0.51 -20.05 -1.28
N ARG A 295 -0.68 -20.39 -1.82
CA ARG A 295 -0.80 -21.08 -3.10
C ARG A 295 -0.20 -20.25 -4.24
N GLU A 296 -0.49 -18.95 -4.30
CA GLU A 296 0.00 -18.05 -5.35
C GLU A 296 1.52 -17.98 -5.34
N GLY A 297 2.13 -17.79 -4.17
CA GLY A 297 3.57 -17.69 -4.11
C GLY A 297 4.26 -19.05 -4.37
N GLU A 298 3.67 -20.17 -3.95
CA GLU A 298 4.18 -21.51 -4.24
C GLU A 298 4.22 -21.80 -5.75
N LEU A 299 3.19 -21.35 -6.50
CA LEU A 299 3.18 -21.45 -7.96
C LEU A 299 4.32 -20.64 -8.59
N GLN A 300 4.56 -19.42 -8.10
CA GLN A 300 5.63 -18.56 -8.61
C GLN A 300 7.01 -19.07 -8.22
N ARG A 301 7.17 -19.63 -7.02
CA ARG A 301 8.40 -20.28 -6.55
C ARG A 301 8.83 -21.39 -7.50
N LYS A 302 7.92 -22.28 -7.89
CA LYS A 302 8.20 -23.35 -8.86
C LYS A 302 8.66 -22.83 -10.22
N LEU A 303 8.08 -21.72 -10.69
CA LEU A 303 8.49 -21.08 -11.94
C LEU A 303 9.91 -20.49 -11.82
N ILE A 304 10.20 -19.81 -10.71
CA ILE A 304 11.52 -19.24 -10.43
C ILE A 304 12.58 -20.34 -10.36
N GLU A 305 12.33 -21.43 -9.64
CA GLU A 305 13.24 -22.58 -9.55
C GLU A 305 13.54 -23.18 -10.92
N ARG A 306 12.51 -23.37 -11.75
CA ARG A 306 12.68 -23.87 -13.11
C ARG A 306 13.54 -22.94 -13.97
N ALA A 307 13.37 -21.63 -13.85
CA ALA A 307 14.15 -20.63 -14.58
C ALA A 307 15.62 -20.59 -14.13
N ILE A 308 15.89 -20.66 -12.82
CA ILE A 308 17.25 -20.68 -12.26
C ILE A 308 18.01 -21.94 -12.69
N MET A 309 17.37 -23.11 -12.61
CA MET A 309 17.97 -24.38 -13.02
C MET A 309 18.32 -24.39 -14.51
N HIS A 310 17.52 -23.72 -15.33
CA HIS A 310 17.77 -23.57 -16.76
C HIS A 310 18.94 -22.62 -17.04
N ASN A 311 18.93 -21.42 -16.46
CA ASN A 311 19.88 -20.36 -16.78
C ASN A 311 21.26 -20.54 -16.13
N ARG A 312 21.38 -21.36 -15.07
CA ARG A 312 22.64 -21.68 -14.36
C ARG A 312 23.44 -20.46 -13.89
N SER A 313 22.79 -19.32 -13.64
CA SER A 313 23.43 -18.09 -13.17
C SER A 313 23.65 -18.12 -11.66
N SER A 314 24.87 -17.89 -11.18
CA SER A 314 25.19 -17.85 -9.74
C SER A 314 24.58 -16.63 -9.03
N GLU A 315 24.48 -15.50 -9.71
CA GLU A 315 23.85 -14.27 -9.17
C GLU A 315 22.35 -14.47 -8.92
N ASP A 316 21.69 -15.21 -9.82
CA ASP A 316 20.28 -15.56 -9.70
C ASP A 316 20.03 -16.46 -8.48
N HIS A 317 20.96 -17.37 -8.16
CA HIS A 317 20.87 -18.22 -6.97
C HIS A 317 20.94 -17.41 -5.68
N GLN A 318 21.84 -16.42 -5.58
CA GLN A 318 21.94 -15.58 -4.38
C GLN A 318 20.68 -14.74 -4.18
N THR A 319 20.22 -14.09 -5.26
CA THR A 319 19.00 -13.27 -5.25
C THR A 319 17.78 -14.12 -4.89
N TYR A 320 17.72 -15.37 -5.34
CA TYR A 320 16.67 -16.31 -4.97
C TYR A 320 16.66 -16.63 -3.48
N GLN A 321 17.81 -16.93 -2.86
CA GLN A 321 17.88 -17.25 -1.44
C GLN A 321 17.40 -16.09 -0.56
N GLU A 322 17.69 -14.85 -0.95
CA GLU A 322 17.23 -13.64 -0.25
C GLU A 322 15.73 -13.40 -0.45
N TRP A 323 15.22 -13.67 -1.65
CA TRP A 323 13.79 -13.64 -1.93
C TRP A 323 13.02 -14.70 -1.12
N VAL A 324 13.54 -15.93 -1.01
CA VAL A 324 12.93 -17.01 -0.21
C VAL A 324 12.76 -16.57 1.25
N LYS A 325 13.77 -15.91 1.84
CA LYS A 325 13.66 -15.35 3.20
C LYS A 325 12.58 -14.28 3.32
N THR A 326 12.44 -13.43 2.30
CA THR A 326 11.39 -12.40 2.28
C THR A 326 10.00 -13.01 2.18
N MET A 327 9.86 -14.17 1.54
CA MET A 327 8.57 -14.85 1.35
C MET A 327 8.26 -15.92 2.41
N GLU A 328 9.22 -16.29 3.25
CA GLU A 328 9.05 -17.25 4.37
C GLU A 328 7.78 -17.00 5.22
N PRO A 329 7.43 -15.74 5.58
CA PRO A 329 6.19 -15.45 6.32
C PRO A 329 4.91 -15.99 5.65
N ILE A 330 4.91 -16.16 4.33
CA ILE A 330 3.78 -16.59 3.52
C ILE A 330 3.80 -18.12 3.27
N TYR A 331 4.97 -18.76 3.25
CA TYR A 331 5.12 -20.16 2.82
C TYR A 331 5.10 -21.20 3.95
N ASN A 332 5.68 -20.91 5.12
CA ASN A 332 6.09 -21.95 6.08
C ASN A 332 5.15 -22.15 7.27
N ASN A 333 3.85 -21.93 7.13
CA ASN A 333 2.88 -21.92 8.26
C ASN A 333 3.23 -20.93 9.40
N SER A 334 4.28 -20.10 9.24
CA SER A 334 4.66 -18.99 10.12
C SER A 334 3.60 -17.88 10.14
N ILE A 335 2.57 -17.97 9.29
CA ILE A 335 1.44 -17.05 9.27
C ILE A 335 0.78 -16.93 10.66
N GLN A 336 0.82 -18.00 11.46
CA GLN A 336 0.28 -18.00 12.83
C GLN A 336 0.94 -16.96 13.75
N ILE A 337 2.19 -16.56 13.48
CA ILE A 337 2.89 -15.48 14.22
C ILE A 337 2.37 -14.10 13.80
N PHE A 338 1.89 -13.99 12.57
CA PHE A 338 1.46 -12.75 11.93
C PHE A 338 -0.06 -12.55 11.94
N THR A 339 -0.81 -13.51 12.48
CA THR A 339 -2.28 -13.47 12.57
C THR A 339 -2.75 -13.68 13.99
N TRP A 340 -3.81 -12.98 14.40
CA TRP A 340 -4.53 -13.33 15.63
C TRP A 340 -5.31 -14.64 15.44
N ASN A 341 -5.61 -15.34 16.53
CA ASN A 341 -6.35 -16.61 16.50
C ASN A 341 -7.66 -16.48 15.71
N LYS A 342 -8.08 -17.59 15.07
CA LYS A 342 -9.29 -17.66 14.23
C LYS A 342 -10.48 -16.98 14.91
N SER A 343 -11.04 -15.95 14.25
CA SER A 343 -12.37 -15.43 14.56
C SER A 343 -13.39 -16.58 14.44
N VAL A 344 -14.28 -16.69 15.43
CA VAL A 344 -15.35 -17.71 15.47
C VAL A 344 -16.36 -17.52 14.33
N PHE A 345 -16.35 -16.37 13.66
CA PHE A 345 -17.40 -15.94 12.73
C PHE A 345 -16.93 -15.71 11.27
N SER A 346 -15.64 -15.88 10.95
CA SER A 346 -15.11 -15.69 9.59
C SER A 346 -13.96 -16.64 9.27
N ASP A 347 -13.87 -17.06 8.01
CA ASP A 347 -12.70 -17.77 7.46
C ASP A 347 -11.46 -16.85 7.31
N SER A 348 -11.61 -15.53 7.49
CA SER A 348 -10.52 -14.54 7.47
C SER A 348 -9.89 -14.36 8.86
N GLN A 349 -8.56 -14.44 8.95
CA GLN A 349 -7.82 -14.09 10.17
C GLN A 349 -7.36 -12.63 10.11
N SER A 350 -7.39 -11.90 11.23
CA SER A 350 -6.84 -10.55 11.35
C SER A 350 -5.32 -10.59 11.52
N LEU A 351 -4.64 -9.51 11.13
CA LEU A 351 -3.18 -9.42 11.18
C LEU A 351 -2.72 -8.82 12.53
N THR A 352 -1.57 -9.27 13.01
CA THR A 352 -0.83 -8.54 14.05
C THR A 352 -0.20 -7.29 13.43
N ASP A 353 0.21 -6.32 14.25
CA ASP A 353 0.91 -5.13 13.77
C ASP A 353 2.14 -5.48 12.93
N ALA A 354 2.94 -6.42 13.40
CA ALA A 354 4.11 -6.92 12.67
C ALA A 354 3.72 -7.57 11.33
N GLY A 355 2.64 -8.33 11.30
CA GLY A 355 2.09 -8.94 10.09
C GLY A 355 1.61 -7.89 9.09
N ALA A 356 0.87 -6.89 9.56
CA ALA A 356 0.37 -5.79 8.75
C ALA A 356 1.51 -4.97 8.15
N ALA A 357 2.44 -4.47 8.97
CA ALA A 357 3.58 -3.69 8.50
C ALA A 357 4.41 -4.44 7.44
N LEU A 358 4.67 -5.73 7.67
CA LEU A 358 5.38 -6.59 6.72
C LEU A 358 4.60 -6.74 5.40
N LEU A 359 3.33 -7.11 5.46
CA LEU A 359 2.55 -7.43 4.26
C LEU A 359 2.19 -6.18 3.45
N TYR A 360 1.87 -5.05 4.09
CA TYR A 360 1.72 -3.78 3.37
C TYR A 360 3.04 -3.38 2.69
N THR A 361 4.19 -3.52 3.38
CA THR A 361 5.51 -3.27 2.78
C THR A 361 5.78 -4.18 1.58
N MET A 362 5.50 -5.49 1.69
CA MET A 362 5.67 -6.43 0.59
C MET A 362 4.75 -6.11 -0.59
N LYS A 363 3.51 -5.71 -0.32
CA LYS A 363 2.52 -5.35 -1.33
C LYS A 363 2.93 -4.12 -2.14
N HIS A 364 3.57 -3.13 -1.51
CA HIS A 364 4.06 -1.91 -2.15
C HIS A 364 5.56 -1.94 -2.49
N SER A 365 6.19 -3.12 -2.41
CA SER A 365 7.61 -3.27 -2.74
C SER A 365 7.89 -2.92 -4.21
N ASN A 366 9.15 -2.62 -4.51
CA ASN A 366 9.66 -2.36 -5.85
C ASN A 366 11.03 -3.03 -6.05
N ARG A 367 11.52 -3.09 -7.28
CA ARG A 367 12.81 -3.74 -7.60
C ARG A 367 14.00 -3.11 -6.88
N LYS A 368 13.99 -1.81 -6.58
CA LYS A 368 15.06 -1.16 -5.78
C LYS A 368 15.09 -1.71 -4.36
N SER A 369 13.93 -1.85 -3.72
CA SER A 369 13.80 -2.39 -2.35
C SER A 369 14.25 -3.84 -2.25
N ILE A 370 14.05 -4.63 -3.32
CA ILE A 370 14.55 -6.01 -3.42
C ILE A 370 16.07 -6.01 -3.57
N SER A 371 16.64 -5.11 -4.39
CA SER A 371 18.09 -5.02 -4.62
C SER A 371 18.88 -4.35 -3.48
N LEU A 372 18.30 -3.40 -2.73
CA LEU A 372 18.96 -2.70 -1.63
C LEU A 372 19.18 -3.59 -0.40
N LYS A 373 18.36 -4.63 -0.19
CA LYS A 373 18.66 -5.69 0.78
C LYS A 373 19.99 -6.40 0.45
N ASN A 374 20.48 -6.32 -0.78
CA ASN A 374 21.74 -6.93 -1.22
C ASN A 374 22.96 -6.05 -0.88
N LYS A 375 22.78 -4.78 -0.50
CA LYS A 375 23.87 -3.84 -0.19
C LYS A 375 24.06 -3.54 1.30
N HIS A 376 23.06 -3.83 2.14
CA HIS A 376 23.13 -3.64 3.60
C HIS A 376 23.36 -4.96 4.35
N LYS A 377 24.34 -5.75 3.92
CA LYS A 377 25.03 -6.70 4.80
C LYS A 377 26.42 -6.11 5.10
N PRO A 378 26.82 -6.00 6.38
CA PRO A 378 28.20 -5.66 6.73
C PRO A 378 29.20 -6.68 6.18
#